data_AF-A0A1Q7IZQ8-F1
#
_entry.id   AF-A0A1Q7IZQ8-F1
#
_cell.length_a   1.000
_cell.length_b   1.000
_cell.length_c   1.000
_cell.angle_alpha   90.00
_cell.angle_beta   90.00
_cell.angle_gamma   90.00
#
_symmetry.space_group_name_H-M   'P 1'
#
loop_
_entity.id
_entity.type
_entity.pdbx_description
1 polymer ?
#
loop_
_entity_poly.entity_id
_entity_poly.type
_entity_poly.pdbx_seq_one_letter_code
_entity_poly.pdbx_strand_id
1 'polypeptide(L)'
;MTSALIIRPSSLGDIVHALPIVHDLHRHRPGLAIDWVVEEPFTALVRLNRGVRRVITVALRRWRHRALSRSTWRELGAFRHELVRERYDAVIDLQEQVKGALIAWLARGPVHGPDRVSVREPIATLLYRHTYRIDPRQHLIDRCRRLAGHAFGYKPLGEPHFNLVPPPLASAPDAPYAVFLHATSRDDKLWPEAHWQALLEHIAGAGLETVLPWGDATESARSARIAADMTGAIVPPRRTLPELASLLSRATLVVGVDTGLTHFAAALGTPTVALFTATDPRLAGVERASPLARDLGDVGVIPAPAQVIAAAGALLRMRPLC
;
A
#
# COMPACT_ATOMS: atom_id res chain seq x y z
N MET A 1 0.81 -21.33 -18.71
CA MET A 1 1.30 -20.45 -17.65
C MET A 1 0.80 -20.98 -16.32
N THR A 2 1.69 -21.57 -15.53
CA THR A 2 1.50 -22.12 -14.19
C THR A 2 2.23 -21.32 -13.10
N SER A 3 3.15 -20.41 -13.46
CA SER A 3 3.85 -19.56 -12.50
C SER A 3 4.03 -18.10 -12.95
N ALA A 4 3.99 -17.18 -11.98
CA ALA A 4 4.20 -15.75 -12.17
C ALA A 4 5.19 -15.20 -11.12
N LEU A 5 6.03 -14.26 -11.54
CA LEU A 5 6.84 -13.46 -10.62
C LEU A 5 6.43 -11.99 -10.70
N ILE A 6 6.03 -11.41 -9.57
CA ILE A 6 5.67 -10.00 -9.46
C ILE A 6 6.87 -9.20 -8.94
N ILE A 7 7.24 -8.14 -9.65
CA ILE A 7 8.28 -7.20 -9.22
C ILE A 7 7.63 -5.88 -8.82
N ARG A 8 7.50 -5.67 -7.50
CA ARG A 8 7.04 -4.42 -6.91
C ARG A 8 7.72 -4.23 -5.54
N PRO A 9 9.01 -3.85 -5.52
CA PRO A 9 9.78 -3.73 -4.29
C PRO A 9 9.33 -2.63 -3.34
N SER A 10 8.76 -1.53 -3.86
CA SER A 10 8.44 -0.33 -3.06
C SER A 10 7.52 0.62 -3.84
N SER A 11 6.88 1.61 -3.25
CA SER A 11 6.68 1.90 -1.81
C SER A 11 5.51 1.11 -1.19
N LEU A 12 5.13 1.38 0.07
CA LEU A 12 4.04 0.65 0.73
C LEU A 12 2.70 0.79 0.00
N GLY A 13 2.28 2.03 -0.31
CA GLY A 13 1.01 2.26 -1.03
C GLY A 13 1.03 1.62 -2.42
N ASP A 14 2.14 1.78 -3.12
CA ASP A 14 2.43 1.15 -4.41
C ASP A 14 2.32 -0.39 -4.40
N ILE A 15 2.72 -1.05 -3.31
CA ILE A 15 2.57 -2.50 -3.10
C ILE A 15 1.11 -2.82 -2.86
N VAL A 16 0.43 -2.07 -1.98
CA VAL A 16 -1.00 -2.26 -1.69
C VAL A 16 -1.82 -2.16 -2.98
N HIS A 17 -1.61 -1.12 -3.80
CA HIS A 17 -2.30 -0.95 -5.08
C HIS A 17 -2.08 -2.11 -6.07
N ALA A 18 -0.95 -2.82 -5.96
CA ALA A 18 -0.65 -3.96 -6.80
C ALA A 18 -1.27 -5.28 -6.32
N LEU A 19 -1.61 -5.42 -5.03
CA LEU A 19 -2.15 -6.68 -4.47
C LEU A 19 -3.38 -7.26 -5.21
N PRO A 20 -4.31 -6.48 -5.78
CA PRO A 20 -5.46 -7.01 -6.49
C PRO A 20 -5.12 -7.91 -7.69
N ILE A 21 -3.91 -7.79 -8.25
CA ILE A 21 -3.50 -8.68 -9.35
C ILE A 21 -3.43 -10.14 -8.91
N VAL A 22 -3.15 -10.41 -7.63
CA VAL A 22 -3.06 -11.77 -7.09
C VAL A 22 -4.42 -12.46 -7.20
N HIS A 23 -5.48 -11.77 -6.82
CA HIS A 23 -6.85 -12.27 -6.97
C HIS A 23 -7.23 -12.46 -8.44
N ASP A 24 -6.99 -11.46 -9.29
CA ASP A 24 -7.32 -11.53 -10.70
C ASP A 24 -6.63 -12.71 -11.40
N LEU A 25 -5.34 -12.93 -11.10
CA LEU A 25 -4.54 -14.02 -11.65
C LEU A 25 -5.07 -15.39 -11.19
N HIS A 26 -5.41 -15.54 -9.91
CA HIS A 26 -6.01 -16.78 -9.40
C HIS A 26 -7.41 -17.05 -9.94
N ARG A 27 -8.22 -16.00 -10.15
CA ARG A 27 -9.52 -16.11 -10.81
C ARG A 27 -9.37 -16.54 -12.26
N HIS A 28 -8.40 -15.99 -12.99
CA HIS A 28 -8.16 -16.35 -14.39
C HIS A 28 -7.49 -17.74 -14.52
N ARG A 29 -6.57 -18.07 -13.62
CA ARG A 29 -5.80 -19.32 -13.59
C ARG A 29 -5.80 -19.92 -12.17
N PRO A 30 -6.79 -20.74 -11.83
CA PRO A 30 -6.79 -21.46 -10.56
C PRO A 30 -5.51 -22.30 -10.40
N GLY A 31 -4.87 -22.21 -9.22
CA GLY A 31 -3.63 -22.92 -8.92
C GLY A 31 -2.34 -22.26 -9.44
N LEU A 32 -2.41 -21.05 -10.02
CA LEU A 32 -1.22 -20.30 -10.44
C LEU A 32 -0.30 -20.02 -9.24
N ALA A 33 0.96 -20.42 -9.36
CA ALA A 33 1.98 -20.13 -8.37
C ALA A 33 2.49 -18.69 -8.53
N ILE A 34 2.23 -17.83 -7.54
CA ILE A 34 2.61 -16.41 -7.58
C ILE A 34 3.71 -16.15 -6.56
N ASP A 35 4.87 -15.73 -7.05
CA ASP A 35 5.97 -15.25 -6.22
C ASP A 35 6.10 -13.73 -6.34
N TRP A 36 6.61 -13.06 -5.31
CA TRP A 36 6.67 -11.60 -5.26
C TRP A 36 8.03 -11.13 -4.73
N VAL A 37 8.72 -10.27 -5.49
CA VAL A 37 9.94 -9.59 -5.02
C VAL A 37 9.60 -8.29 -4.30
N VAL A 38 9.97 -8.20 -3.02
CA VAL A 38 9.68 -7.03 -2.18
C VAL A 38 10.86 -6.60 -1.31
N GLU A 39 10.99 -5.30 -1.01
CA GLU A 39 11.99 -4.83 -0.04
C GLU A 39 11.68 -5.33 1.38
N GLU A 40 12.72 -5.62 2.17
CA GLU A 40 12.63 -6.18 3.54
C GLU A 40 11.55 -5.56 4.44
N PRO A 41 11.36 -4.21 4.51
CA PRO A 41 10.37 -3.63 5.39
C PRO A 41 8.93 -4.02 5.04
N PHE A 42 8.67 -4.46 3.80
CA PHE A 42 7.33 -4.77 3.29
C PHE A 42 7.10 -6.28 3.08
N THR A 43 8.07 -7.13 3.38
CA THR A 43 7.92 -8.60 3.29
C THR A 43 6.72 -9.09 4.09
N ALA A 44 6.53 -8.55 5.30
CA ALA A 44 5.43 -8.93 6.18
C ALA A 44 4.06 -8.53 5.62
N LEU A 45 3.97 -7.39 4.91
CA LEU A 45 2.73 -6.93 4.26
C LEU A 45 2.29 -7.90 3.15
N VAL A 46 3.21 -8.28 2.25
CA VAL A 46 2.87 -9.18 1.13
C VAL A 46 2.46 -10.55 1.65
N ARG A 47 3.06 -11.04 2.74
CA ARG A 47 2.70 -12.30 3.39
C ARG A 47 1.28 -12.35 3.96
N LEU A 48 0.63 -11.20 4.16
CA LEU A 48 -0.78 -11.17 4.58
C LEU A 48 -1.72 -11.63 3.46
N ASN A 49 -1.29 -11.62 2.20
CA ASN A 49 -2.07 -12.12 1.07
C ASN A 49 -1.79 -13.63 0.86
N ARG A 50 -2.78 -14.47 1.16
CA ARG A 50 -2.68 -15.93 1.05
C ARG A 50 -2.50 -16.45 -0.39
N GLY A 51 -2.79 -15.62 -1.38
CA GLY A 51 -2.58 -15.97 -2.78
C GLY A 51 -1.12 -15.88 -3.23
N VAL A 52 -0.25 -15.26 -2.44
CA VAL A 52 1.20 -15.22 -2.71
C VAL A 52 1.85 -16.46 -2.13
N ARG A 53 2.43 -17.30 -3.00
CA ARG A 53 3.11 -18.55 -2.64
C ARG A 53 4.43 -18.27 -1.91
N ARG A 54 5.24 -17.35 -2.44
CA ARG A 54 6.56 -17.02 -1.89
C ARG A 54 6.87 -15.53 -2.01
N VAL A 55 7.42 -14.97 -0.94
CA VAL A 55 7.94 -13.61 -0.93
C VAL A 55 9.46 -13.66 -0.96
N ILE A 56 10.04 -13.19 -2.07
CA ILE A 56 11.48 -13.11 -2.31
C ILE A 56 11.95 -11.74 -1.83
N THR A 57 12.79 -11.71 -0.80
CA THR A 57 13.15 -10.47 -0.13
C THR A 57 14.40 -9.85 -0.76
N VAL A 58 14.33 -8.58 -1.13
CA VAL A 58 15.47 -7.78 -1.61
C VAL A 58 15.80 -6.68 -0.60
N ALA A 59 17.05 -6.23 -0.55
CA ALA A 59 17.48 -5.17 0.35
C ALA A 59 18.29 -4.08 -0.38
N LEU A 60 17.80 -3.63 -1.55
CA LEU A 60 18.57 -2.74 -2.44
C LEU A 60 18.99 -1.46 -1.72
N ARG A 61 18.10 -0.89 -0.90
CA ARG A 61 18.40 0.30 -0.08
C ARG A 61 19.62 0.07 0.80
N ARG A 62 19.64 -1.03 1.56
CA ARG A 62 20.74 -1.36 2.48
C ARG A 62 22.02 -1.69 1.72
N TRP A 63 21.93 -2.49 0.67
CA TRP A 63 23.09 -2.89 -0.14
C TRP A 63 23.78 -1.69 -0.79
N ARG A 64 23.02 -0.69 -1.26
CA ARG A 64 23.58 0.54 -1.81
C ARG A 64 24.48 1.28 -0.82
N HIS A 65 24.11 1.33 0.46
CA HIS A 65 24.90 1.98 1.51
C HIS A 65 26.12 1.15 1.96
N ARG A 66 26.19 -0.14 1.62
CA ARG A 66 27.26 -1.07 2.02
C ARG A 66 27.76 -1.90 0.84
N ALA A 67 27.86 -1.30 -0.34
CA ALA A 67 28.10 -2.01 -1.60
C ALA A 67 29.43 -2.78 -1.64
N LEU A 68 30.45 -2.31 -0.92
CA LEU A 68 31.77 -2.93 -0.86
C LEU A 68 31.87 -4.05 0.20
N SER A 69 30.83 -4.31 0.99
CA SER A 69 30.92 -5.29 2.08
C SER A 69 30.76 -6.73 1.58
N ARG A 70 31.58 -7.65 2.11
CA ARG A 70 31.46 -9.09 1.84
C ARG A 70 30.09 -9.66 2.24
N SER A 71 29.38 -9.04 3.18
CA SER A 71 28.02 -9.44 3.55
C SER A 71 27.03 -9.10 2.45
N THR A 72 27.10 -7.89 1.88
CA THR A 72 26.24 -7.45 0.78
C THR A 72 26.39 -8.35 -0.44
N TRP A 73 27.62 -8.72 -0.82
CA TRP A 73 27.85 -9.63 -1.95
C TRP A 73 27.27 -11.04 -1.70
N ARG A 74 27.37 -11.56 -0.47
CA ARG A 74 26.76 -12.85 -0.10
C ARG A 74 25.24 -12.78 -0.15
N GLU A 75 24.64 -11.73 0.41
CA GLU A 75 23.19 -11.51 0.38
C GLU A 75 22.67 -11.35 -1.06
N LEU A 76 23.39 -10.61 -1.91
CA LEU A 76 23.05 -10.45 -3.32
C LEU A 76 23.15 -11.79 -4.07
N GLY A 77 24.17 -12.60 -3.76
CA GLY A 77 24.31 -13.96 -4.31
C GLY A 77 23.16 -14.87 -3.90
N ALA A 78 22.75 -14.83 -2.62
CA ALA A 78 21.61 -15.59 -2.11
C ALA A 78 20.29 -15.14 -2.75
N PHE A 79 20.07 -13.82 -2.84
CA PHE A 79 18.90 -13.25 -3.52
C PHE A 79 18.84 -13.67 -4.98
N ARG A 80 19.96 -13.54 -5.72
CA ARG A 80 20.02 -13.98 -7.12
C ARG A 80 19.71 -15.46 -7.24
N HIS A 81 20.31 -16.30 -6.38
CA HIS A 81 20.05 -17.73 -6.37
C HIS A 81 18.56 -18.04 -6.15
N GLU A 82 17.92 -17.37 -5.19
CA GLU A 82 16.48 -17.53 -4.93
C GLU A 82 15.62 -17.09 -6.12
N LEU A 83 15.96 -15.95 -6.73
CA LEU A 83 15.27 -15.37 -7.88
C LEU A 83 15.33 -16.26 -9.13
N VAL A 84 16.47 -16.94 -9.37
CA VAL A 84 16.67 -17.82 -10.53
C VAL A 84 16.36 -19.29 -10.26
N ARG A 85 15.88 -19.63 -9.07
CA ARG A 85 15.59 -21.00 -8.65
C ARG A 85 14.57 -21.68 -9.56
N GLU A 86 13.56 -20.93 -10.00
CA GLU A 86 12.47 -21.41 -10.84
C GLU A 86 12.41 -20.59 -12.13
N ARG A 87 11.92 -21.21 -13.21
CA ARG A 87 11.57 -20.50 -14.43
C ARG A 87 10.10 -20.08 -14.35
N TYR A 88 9.84 -18.80 -14.47
CA TYR A 88 8.50 -18.24 -14.51
C TYR A 88 7.98 -18.17 -15.93
N ASP A 89 6.67 -18.40 -16.09
CA ASP A 89 6.02 -18.20 -17.39
C ASP A 89 5.86 -16.72 -17.73
N ALA A 90 5.75 -15.86 -16.70
CA ALA A 90 5.73 -14.42 -16.83
C ALA A 90 6.38 -13.75 -15.62
N VAL A 91 7.29 -12.82 -15.88
CA VAL A 91 7.83 -11.88 -14.87
C VAL A 91 7.18 -10.52 -15.13
N ILE A 92 6.38 -10.02 -14.20
CA ILE A 92 5.62 -8.77 -14.35
C ILE A 92 6.33 -7.67 -13.57
N ASP A 93 6.91 -6.69 -14.26
CA ASP A 93 7.47 -5.50 -13.63
C ASP A 93 6.42 -4.40 -13.45
N LEU A 94 6.00 -4.21 -12.20
CA LEU A 94 5.08 -3.16 -11.79
C LEU A 94 5.80 -1.94 -11.20
N GLN A 95 7.13 -1.96 -11.06
CA GLN A 95 7.87 -0.86 -10.44
C GLN A 95 8.00 0.34 -11.39
N GLU A 96 8.02 0.09 -12.70
CA GLU A 96 8.15 1.09 -13.76
C GLU A 96 9.45 1.93 -13.69
N GLN A 97 10.47 1.42 -13.01
CA GLN A 97 11.76 2.06 -12.81
C GLN A 97 12.88 1.09 -13.14
N VAL A 98 14.05 1.60 -13.52
CA VAL A 98 15.21 0.81 -13.92
C VAL A 98 15.61 -0.22 -12.87
N LYS A 99 15.53 0.13 -11.59
CA LYS A 99 15.84 -0.79 -10.49
C LYS A 99 14.93 -2.03 -10.47
N GLY A 100 13.63 -1.84 -10.77
CA GLY A 100 12.67 -2.94 -10.85
C GLY A 100 12.91 -3.77 -12.09
N ALA A 101 13.11 -3.10 -13.23
CA ALA A 101 13.42 -3.76 -14.49
C ALA A 101 14.71 -4.59 -14.44
N LEU A 102 15.73 -4.12 -13.72
CA LEU A 102 16.97 -4.89 -13.49
C LEU A 102 16.71 -6.15 -12.65
N ILE A 103 15.92 -6.04 -11.58
CA ILE A 103 15.51 -7.23 -10.81
C ILE A 103 14.73 -8.20 -11.72
N ALA A 104 13.77 -7.68 -12.49
CA ALA A 104 12.95 -8.49 -13.39
C ALA A 104 13.80 -9.23 -14.44
N TRP A 105 14.77 -8.54 -15.03
CA TRP A 105 15.69 -9.08 -16.03
C TRP A 105 16.62 -10.17 -15.48
N LEU A 106 16.99 -10.10 -14.20
CA LEU A 106 17.79 -11.15 -13.54
C LEU A 106 16.97 -12.44 -13.31
N ALA A 107 15.65 -12.38 -13.29
CA ALA A 107 14.79 -13.54 -13.12
C ALA A 107 14.73 -14.41 -14.38
N ARG A 108 14.39 -15.69 -14.22
CA ARG A 108 14.29 -16.64 -15.34
C ARG A 108 12.87 -16.65 -15.91
N GLY A 109 12.58 -15.80 -16.89
CA GLY A 109 11.29 -15.80 -17.58
C GLY A 109 11.17 -14.63 -18.55
N PRO A 110 10.13 -14.60 -19.41
CA PRO A 110 9.85 -13.42 -20.22
C PRO A 110 9.41 -12.27 -19.30
N VAL A 111 10.05 -11.10 -19.46
CA VAL A 111 9.72 -9.89 -18.67
C VAL A 111 8.65 -9.09 -19.40
N HIS A 112 7.58 -8.77 -18.67
CA HIS A 112 6.43 -8.00 -19.10
C HIS A 112 6.43 -6.67 -18.34
N GLY A 113 6.34 -5.56 -19.06
CA GLY A 113 6.30 -4.21 -18.47
C GLY A 113 5.50 -3.23 -19.31
N PRO A 114 5.28 -1.99 -18.84
CA PRO A 114 4.68 -0.95 -19.65
C PRO A 114 5.59 -0.53 -20.80
N ASP A 115 5.00 0.04 -21.85
CA ASP A 115 5.75 0.59 -22.98
C ASP A 115 6.45 1.92 -22.63
N ARG A 116 7.24 2.42 -23.59
CA ARG A 116 8.18 3.53 -23.38
C ARG A 116 7.50 4.86 -23.00
N VAL A 117 6.22 5.02 -23.31
CA VAL A 117 5.45 6.24 -22.98
C VAL A 117 4.50 6.03 -21.80
N SER A 118 4.32 4.79 -21.37
CA SER A 118 3.52 4.41 -20.19
C SER A 118 4.36 4.33 -18.93
N VAL A 119 5.64 3.92 -19.06
CA VAL A 119 6.56 3.69 -17.95
C VAL A 119 7.11 5.00 -17.39
N ARG A 120 7.38 5.04 -16.08
CA ARG A 120 7.97 6.21 -15.41
C ARG A 120 9.40 6.51 -15.85
N GLU A 121 10.22 5.48 -16.09
CA GLU A 121 11.59 5.63 -16.59
C GLU A 121 11.75 4.89 -17.94
N PRO A 122 11.67 5.58 -19.09
CA PRO A 122 11.64 4.97 -20.43
C PRO A 122 12.76 3.97 -20.72
N ILE A 123 13.94 4.14 -20.11
CA ILE A 123 15.09 3.24 -20.28
C ILE A 123 14.87 1.85 -19.67
N ALA A 124 13.94 1.70 -18.72
CA ALA A 124 13.53 0.41 -18.16
C ALA A 124 12.99 -0.54 -19.24
N THR A 125 12.39 -0.02 -20.31
CA THR A 125 11.83 -0.82 -21.41
C THR A 125 12.86 -1.65 -22.18
N LEU A 126 14.15 -1.29 -22.12
CA LEU A 126 15.22 -2.06 -22.75
C LEU A 126 15.42 -3.44 -22.11
N LEU A 127 14.92 -3.62 -20.90
CA LEU A 127 15.01 -4.87 -20.13
C LEU A 127 13.73 -5.72 -20.24
N TYR A 128 12.69 -5.21 -20.91
CA TYR A 128 11.42 -5.91 -21.10
C TYR A 128 11.43 -6.70 -22.40
N ARG A 129 10.91 -7.93 -22.35
CA ARG A 129 10.67 -8.74 -23.55
C ARG A 129 9.34 -8.38 -24.19
N HIS A 130 8.33 -8.07 -23.39
CA HIS A 130 6.99 -7.70 -23.82
C HIS A 130 6.59 -6.37 -23.18
N THR A 131 6.16 -5.42 -24.02
CA THR A 131 5.72 -4.10 -23.58
C THR A 131 4.25 -3.86 -23.92
N TYR A 132 3.56 -3.12 -23.06
CA TYR A 132 2.13 -2.85 -23.20
C TYR A 132 1.79 -1.38 -22.97
N ARG A 133 0.86 -0.86 -23.78
CA ARG A 133 0.33 0.50 -23.59
C ARG A 133 -0.61 0.53 -22.38
N ILE A 134 -0.20 1.25 -21.34
CA ILE A 134 -0.98 1.51 -20.13
C ILE A 134 -1.14 3.02 -19.99
N ASP A 135 -2.38 3.50 -19.89
CA ASP A 135 -2.61 4.95 -19.78
C ASP A 135 -2.15 5.42 -18.39
N PRO A 136 -1.16 6.34 -18.29
CA PRO A 136 -0.66 6.81 -17.01
C PRO A 136 -1.68 7.65 -16.24
N ARG A 137 -2.77 8.10 -16.88
CA ARG A 137 -3.89 8.83 -16.25
C ARG A 137 -4.88 7.92 -15.54
N GLN A 138 -4.79 6.61 -15.75
CA GLN A 138 -5.62 5.65 -15.02
C GLN A 138 -5.14 5.51 -13.59
N HIS A 139 -6.06 5.12 -12.71
CA HIS A 139 -5.75 4.80 -11.34
C HIS A 139 -4.70 3.68 -11.25
N LEU A 140 -3.74 3.80 -10.33
CA LEU A 140 -2.61 2.88 -10.19
C LEU A 140 -3.04 1.41 -10.01
N ILE A 141 -4.08 1.15 -9.21
CA ILE A 141 -4.70 -0.19 -9.10
C ILE A 141 -5.06 -0.76 -10.48
N ASP A 142 -5.77 0.01 -11.30
CA ASP A 142 -6.22 -0.47 -12.62
C ASP A 142 -5.05 -0.63 -13.58
N ARG A 143 -4.04 0.24 -13.51
CA ARG A 143 -2.80 0.10 -14.28
C ARG A 143 -2.10 -1.23 -13.97
N CYS A 144 -1.96 -1.57 -12.70
CA CYS A 144 -1.37 -2.84 -12.27
C CYS A 144 -2.19 -4.04 -12.76
N ARG A 145 -3.51 -4.02 -12.57
CA ARG A 145 -4.42 -5.08 -13.02
C ARG A 145 -4.39 -5.26 -14.54
N ARG A 146 -4.36 -4.17 -15.30
CA ARG A 146 -4.29 -4.20 -16.78
C ARG A 146 -2.97 -4.78 -17.27
N LEU A 147 -1.84 -4.44 -16.64
CA LEU A 147 -0.55 -5.01 -17.03
C LEU A 147 -0.53 -6.54 -16.81
N ALA A 148 -1.02 -7.02 -15.67
CA ALA A 148 -1.16 -8.45 -15.41
C ALA A 148 -2.13 -9.11 -16.40
N GLY A 149 -3.25 -8.44 -16.71
CA GLY A 149 -4.20 -8.86 -17.74
C GLY A 149 -3.56 -9.04 -19.12
N HIS A 150 -2.73 -8.09 -19.55
CA HIS A 150 -1.99 -8.18 -20.80
C HIS A 150 -0.96 -9.31 -20.80
N ALA A 151 -0.26 -9.55 -19.69
CA ALA A 151 0.74 -10.61 -19.58
C ALA A 151 0.10 -12.02 -19.64
N PHE A 152 -1.09 -12.20 -19.07
CA PHE A 152 -1.76 -13.51 -18.96
C PHE A 152 -2.92 -13.73 -19.94
N GLY A 153 -3.33 -12.70 -20.68
CA GLY A 153 -4.40 -12.77 -21.67
C GLY A 153 -5.81 -12.70 -21.08
N TYR A 154 -6.03 -11.86 -20.06
CA TYR A 154 -7.35 -11.60 -19.48
C TYR A 154 -7.65 -10.10 -19.36
N LYS A 155 -8.93 -9.76 -19.23
CA LYS A 155 -9.38 -8.40 -18.89
C LYS A 155 -9.78 -8.37 -17.41
N PRO A 156 -9.25 -7.45 -16.58
CA PRO A 156 -9.70 -7.28 -15.21
C PRO A 156 -11.21 -6.97 -15.19
N LEU A 157 -11.94 -7.59 -14.27
CA LEU A 157 -13.39 -7.41 -14.12
C LEU A 157 -13.72 -7.02 -12.68
N GLY A 158 -14.72 -6.15 -12.51
CA GLY A 158 -15.25 -5.77 -11.21
C GLY A 158 -14.28 -5.02 -10.29
N GLU A 159 -14.62 -4.99 -9.01
CA GLU A 159 -13.84 -4.32 -7.98
C GLU A 159 -12.53 -5.05 -7.63
N PRO A 160 -11.51 -4.33 -7.16
CA PRO A 160 -10.26 -4.94 -6.72
C PRO A 160 -10.48 -5.72 -5.43
N HIS A 161 -9.92 -6.93 -5.38
CA HIS A 161 -9.94 -7.77 -4.19
C HIS A 161 -8.51 -7.95 -3.67
N PHE A 162 -8.24 -7.42 -2.47
CA PHE A 162 -6.89 -7.43 -1.88
C PHE A 162 -6.54 -8.72 -1.15
N ASN A 163 -7.55 -9.49 -0.69
CA ASN A 163 -7.42 -10.78 0.02
C ASN A 163 -6.36 -10.78 1.13
N LEU A 164 -6.31 -9.68 1.87
CA LEU A 164 -5.43 -9.52 3.02
C LEU A 164 -6.03 -10.20 4.24
N VAL A 165 -5.21 -10.98 4.95
CA VAL A 165 -5.60 -11.65 6.20
C VAL A 165 -4.70 -11.12 7.32
N PRO A 166 -5.14 -10.09 8.06
CA PRO A 166 -4.44 -9.63 9.26
C PRO A 166 -4.27 -10.77 10.26
N PRO A 167 -3.15 -10.82 11.01
CA PRO A 167 -3.05 -11.75 12.12
C PRO A 167 -4.00 -11.35 13.26
N PRO A 168 -4.26 -12.23 14.23
CA PRO A 168 -4.96 -11.86 15.45
C PRO A 168 -4.29 -10.67 16.13
N LEU A 169 -5.09 -9.70 16.58
CA LEU A 169 -4.57 -8.52 17.26
C LEU A 169 -4.15 -8.89 18.69
N ALA A 170 -2.87 -8.79 19.00
CA ALA A 170 -2.35 -9.11 20.34
C ALA A 170 -2.87 -8.13 21.42
N SER A 171 -3.03 -6.85 21.08
CA SER A 171 -3.59 -5.82 21.96
C SER A 171 -4.31 -4.76 21.14
N ALA A 172 -5.59 -4.58 21.46
CA ALA A 172 -6.49 -3.57 20.92
C ALA A 172 -6.88 -2.60 22.06
N PRO A 173 -7.29 -1.37 21.74
CA PRO A 173 -8.10 -0.59 22.67
C PRO A 173 -9.38 -1.35 23.01
N ASP A 174 -9.83 -1.26 24.27
CA ASP A 174 -11.00 -1.98 24.79
C ASP A 174 -12.32 -1.38 24.29
N ALA A 175 -12.33 -0.07 24.04
CA ALA A 175 -13.46 0.65 23.47
C ALA A 175 -13.38 0.71 21.93
N PRO A 176 -14.49 0.95 21.22
CA PRO A 176 -14.46 1.26 19.80
C PRO A 176 -13.56 2.45 19.53
N TYR A 177 -12.72 2.37 18.50
CA TYR A 177 -11.70 3.38 18.23
C TYR A 177 -11.63 3.76 16.74
N ALA A 178 -11.09 4.95 16.49
CA ALA A 178 -10.71 5.44 15.17
C ALA A 178 -9.18 5.64 15.11
N VAL A 179 -8.58 5.43 13.94
CA VAL A 179 -7.14 5.58 13.72
C VAL A 179 -6.86 6.80 12.85
N PHE A 180 -5.91 7.64 13.27
CA PHE A 180 -5.54 8.88 12.60
C PHE A 180 -4.10 8.82 12.08
N LEU A 181 -3.96 8.68 10.77
CA LEU A 181 -2.69 8.50 10.08
C LEU A 181 -2.19 9.87 9.56
N HIS A 182 -1.57 10.64 10.45
CA HIS A 182 -1.08 11.99 10.15
C HIS A 182 0.27 12.03 9.42
N ALA A 183 1.00 10.92 9.41
CA ALA A 183 2.36 10.84 8.89
C ALA A 183 2.41 10.53 7.39
N THR A 184 3.30 11.23 6.68
CA THR A 184 3.57 11.04 5.26
C THR A 184 5.01 11.44 4.92
N SER A 185 5.50 11.00 3.76
CA SER A 185 6.89 11.17 3.33
C SER A 185 7.27 12.59 2.85
N ARG A 186 6.29 13.49 2.71
CA ARG A 186 6.49 14.85 2.20
C ARG A 186 5.67 15.85 3.02
N ASP A 187 6.29 16.94 3.43
CA ASP A 187 5.64 17.92 4.30
C ASP A 187 4.45 18.63 3.64
N ASP A 188 4.47 18.79 2.31
CA ASP A 188 3.36 19.40 1.56
C ASP A 188 2.09 18.55 1.51
N LYS A 189 2.19 17.27 1.88
CA LYS A 189 1.05 16.36 2.05
C LYS A 189 0.45 16.38 3.45
N LEU A 190 1.04 17.13 4.39
CA LEU A 190 0.56 17.17 5.76
C LEU A 190 -0.74 17.97 5.86
N TRP A 191 -1.65 17.46 6.68
CA TRP A 191 -2.82 18.21 7.12
C TRP A 191 -2.47 18.98 8.40
N PRO A 192 -2.88 20.26 8.55
CA PRO A 192 -2.52 21.08 9.71
C PRO A 192 -2.82 20.41 11.06
N GLU A 193 -1.91 20.52 12.03
CA GLU A 193 -2.09 19.89 13.36
C GLU A 193 -3.37 20.37 14.06
N ALA A 194 -3.72 21.65 13.94
CA ALA A 194 -4.97 22.22 14.46
C ALA A 194 -6.23 21.60 13.83
N HIS A 195 -6.16 21.17 12.57
CA HIS A 195 -7.26 20.48 11.92
C HIS A 195 -7.41 19.04 12.40
N TRP A 196 -6.30 18.36 12.66
CA TRP A 196 -6.32 17.06 13.34
C TRP A 196 -6.99 17.19 14.71
N GLN A 197 -6.55 18.12 15.55
CA GLN A 197 -7.10 18.35 16.89
C GLN A 197 -8.63 18.55 16.86
N ALA A 198 -9.15 19.40 15.96
CA ALA A 198 -10.59 19.64 15.83
C ALA A 198 -11.37 18.39 15.40
N LEU A 199 -10.82 17.58 14.48
CA LEU A 199 -11.44 16.31 14.09
C LEU A 199 -11.44 15.31 15.24
N LEU A 200 -10.32 15.22 15.93
CA LEU A 200 -10.09 14.31 17.04
C LEU A 200 -11.04 14.58 18.21
N GLU A 201 -11.23 15.85 18.58
CA GLU A 201 -12.21 16.29 19.58
C GLU A 201 -13.64 15.87 19.19
N HIS A 202 -14.02 16.07 17.92
CA HIS A 202 -15.33 15.65 17.43
C HIS A 202 -15.55 14.13 17.53
N ILE A 203 -14.54 13.34 17.14
CA ILE A 203 -14.63 11.88 17.16
C ILE A 203 -14.64 11.34 18.60
N ALA A 204 -13.85 11.93 19.50
CA ALA A 204 -13.88 11.60 20.92
C ALA A 204 -15.24 11.92 21.55
N GLY A 205 -15.84 13.06 21.20
CA GLY A 205 -17.20 13.44 21.61
C GLY A 205 -18.29 12.47 21.13
N ALA A 206 -18.01 11.69 20.07
CA ALA A 206 -18.87 10.60 19.59
C ALA A 206 -18.62 9.25 20.29
N GLY A 207 -17.76 9.22 21.32
CA GLY A 207 -17.49 8.03 22.14
C GLY A 207 -16.46 7.07 21.55
N LEU A 208 -15.66 7.49 20.56
CA LEU A 208 -14.58 6.69 20.01
C LEU A 208 -13.23 7.11 20.58
N GLU A 209 -12.41 6.14 20.99
CA GLU A 209 -11.00 6.41 21.30
C GLU A 209 -10.25 6.79 20.03
N THR A 210 -9.29 7.72 20.13
CA THR A 210 -8.54 8.22 18.97
C THR A 210 -7.10 7.72 19.01
N VAL A 211 -6.69 6.89 18.04
CA VAL A 211 -5.37 6.25 18.02
C VAL A 211 -4.45 6.89 16.97
N LEU A 212 -3.26 7.33 17.37
CA LEU A 212 -2.29 8.03 16.51
C LEU A 212 -0.97 7.26 16.37
N PRO A 213 -0.91 6.23 15.51
CA PRO A 213 0.31 5.45 15.31
C PRO A 213 1.41 6.27 14.63
N TRP A 214 2.64 5.83 14.81
CA TRP A 214 3.85 6.47 14.30
C TRP A 214 4.92 5.42 13.96
N GLY A 215 5.83 5.78 13.05
CA GLY A 215 6.89 4.93 12.52
C GLY A 215 8.30 5.39 12.90
N ASP A 216 8.49 6.67 13.25
CA ASP A 216 9.75 7.24 13.73
C ASP A 216 9.57 8.31 14.83
N ALA A 217 10.68 8.84 15.35
CA ALA A 217 10.67 9.79 16.46
C ALA A 217 10.00 11.14 16.12
N THR A 218 10.12 11.61 14.87
CA THR A 218 9.49 12.85 14.42
C THR A 218 7.97 12.68 14.34
N GLU A 219 7.53 11.54 13.81
CA GLU A 219 6.12 11.17 13.78
C GLU A 219 5.56 10.96 15.19
N SER A 220 6.31 10.33 16.10
CA SER A 220 5.93 10.15 17.50
C SER A 220 5.74 11.49 18.21
N ALA A 221 6.66 12.43 18.01
CA ALA A 221 6.56 13.77 18.58
C ALA A 221 5.34 14.53 18.01
N ARG A 222 5.02 14.34 16.72
CA ARG A 222 3.81 14.89 16.12
C ARG A 222 2.54 14.25 16.68
N SER A 223 2.48 12.92 16.83
CA SER A 223 1.36 12.25 17.50
C SER A 223 1.12 12.84 18.89
N ALA A 224 2.18 13.07 19.67
CA ALA A 224 2.08 13.63 21.01
C ALA A 224 1.54 15.08 21.02
N ARG A 225 1.96 15.93 20.07
CA ARG A 225 1.43 17.30 19.94
C ARG A 225 -0.03 17.34 19.50
N ILE A 226 -0.41 16.48 18.54
CA ILE A 226 -1.80 16.39 18.08
C ILE A 226 -2.70 15.87 19.21
N ALA A 227 -2.22 14.90 19.99
CA ALA A 227 -2.94 14.32 21.13
C ALA A 227 -2.91 15.18 22.40
N ALA A 228 -2.17 16.29 22.42
CA ALA A 228 -2.02 17.12 23.61
C ALA A 228 -3.40 17.66 24.05
N ASP A 229 -3.63 17.65 25.36
CA ASP A 229 -4.86 18.16 26.00
C ASP A 229 -6.16 17.45 25.59
N MET A 230 -6.07 16.26 24.98
CA MET A 230 -7.22 15.46 24.61
C MET A 230 -7.46 14.25 25.51
N THR A 231 -8.67 14.16 26.06
CA THR A 231 -9.15 12.97 26.75
C THR A 231 -9.43 11.84 25.75
N GLY A 232 -8.85 10.66 25.96
CA GLY A 232 -9.09 9.48 25.11
C GLY A 232 -8.21 9.38 23.86
N ALA A 233 -7.21 10.27 23.70
CA ALA A 233 -6.19 10.12 22.67
C ALA A 233 -5.09 9.13 23.09
N ILE A 234 -4.85 8.14 22.23
CA ILE A 234 -3.88 7.07 22.44
C ILE A 234 -2.75 7.23 21.42
N VAL A 235 -1.55 7.49 21.91
CA VAL A 235 -0.31 7.35 21.12
C VAL A 235 0.30 5.99 21.46
N PRO A 236 0.06 4.94 20.64
CA PRO A 236 0.51 3.60 20.99
C PRO A 236 2.05 3.49 20.89
N PRO A 237 2.66 2.48 21.52
CA PRO A 237 4.05 2.12 21.22
C PRO A 237 4.20 1.79 19.73
N ARG A 238 5.43 1.88 19.22
CA ARG A 238 5.74 1.58 17.82
C ARG A 238 5.27 0.17 17.46
N ARG A 239 4.56 0.04 16.33
CA ARG A 239 4.02 -1.23 15.82
C ARG A 239 4.66 -1.63 14.50
N THR A 240 4.74 -2.94 14.28
CA THR A 240 5.12 -3.56 13.01
C THR A 240 3.95 -3.53 12.01
N LEU A 241 4.22 -3.76 10.72
CA LEU A 241 3.17 -3.79 9.70
C LEU A 241 2.06 -4.83 9.97
N PRO A 242 2.34 -6.06 10.43
CA PRO A 242 1.29 -7.00 10.80
C PRO A 242 0.43 -6.50 11.96
N GLU A 243 1.02 -5.90 12.99
CA GLU A 243 0.27 -5.33 14.12
C GLU A 243 -0.57 -4.12 13.69
N LEU A 244 -0.05 -3.29 12.77
CA LEU A 244 -0.82 -2.21 12.16
C LEU A 244 -1.98 -2.76 11.31
N ALA A 245 -1.79 -3.85 10.57
CA ALA A 245 -2.87 -4.49 9.82
C ALA A 245 -4.02 -4.91 10.75
N SER A 246 -3.67 -5.51 11.89
CA SER A 246 -4.63 -5.95 12.90
C SER A 246 -5.33 -4.77 13.59
N LEU A 247 -4.60 -3.67 13.86
CA LEU A 247 -5.18 -2.44 14.39
C LEU A 247 -6.14 -1.78 13.39
N LEU A 248 -5.70 -1.61 12.13
CA LEU A 248 -6.49 -0.94 11.09
C LEU A 248 -7.74 -1.75 10.72
N SER A 249 -7.64 -3.07 10.59
CA SER A 249 -8.79 -3.92 10.22
C SER A 249 -9.89 -3.97 11.27
N ARG A 250 -9.58 -3.67 12.54
CA ARG A 250 -10.53 -3.66 13.65
C ARG A 250 -11.02 -2.25 14.00
N ALA A 251 -10.44 -1.20 13.41
CA ALA A 251 -10.88 0.17 13.64
C ALA A 251 -12.32 0.39 13.15
N THR A 252 -13.02 1.31 13.82
CA THR A 252 -14.35 1.78 13.40
C THR A 252 -14.24 2.68 12.18
N LEU A 253 -13.19 3.49 12.15
CA LEU A 253 -12.88 4.47 11.12
C LEU A 253 -11.37 4.66 11.04
N VAL A 254 -10.86 4.93 9.84
CA VAL A 254 -9.50 5.42 9.64
C VAL A 254 -9.59 6.77 8.91
N VAL A 255 -8.87 7.77 9.40
CA VAL A 255 -8.67 9.03 8.67
C VAL A 255 -7.18 9.23 8.50
N GLY A 256 -6.71 9.52 7.28
CA GLY A 256 -5.28 9.64 7.03
C GLY A 256 -4.95 10.58 5.89
N VAL A 257 -3.74 11.15 5.90
CA VAL A 257 -3.20 11.82 4.71
C VAL A 257 -2.89 10.81 3.60
N ASP A 258 -2.54 11.28 2.40
CA ASP A 258 -2.00 10.44 1.33
C ASP A 258 -0.66 9.78 1.75
N THR A 259 -0.79 8.61 2.38
CA THR A 259 0.28 7.76 2.87
C THR A 259 -0.08 6.30 2.65
N GLY A 260 0.94 5.44 2.58
CA GLY A 260 0.74 4.01 2.34
C GLY A 260 -0.18 3.35 3.35
N LEU A 261 -0.15 3.76 4.63
CA LEU A 261 -1.01 3.18 5.66
C LEU A 261 -2.49 3.50 5.45
N THR A 262 -2.84 4.65 4.86
CA THR A 262 -4.22 5.01 4.52
C THR A 262 -4.74 4.12 3.39
N HIS A 263 -3.92 3.92 2.35
CA HIS A 263 -4.21 2.95 1.29
C HIS A 263 -4.36 1.52 1.84
N PHE A 264 -3.53 1.17 2.81
CA PHE A 264 -3.58 -0.14 3.45
C PHE A 264 -4.87 -0.34 4.25
N ALA A 265 -5.33 0.67 4.99
CA ALA A 265 -6.61 0.62 5.71
C ALA A 265 -7.81 0.40 4.77
N ALA A 266 -7.85 1.12 3.64
CA ALA A 266 -8.90 0.94 2.64
C ALA A 266 -8.87 -0.47 2.03
N ALA A 267 -7.66 -0.99 1.73
CA ALA A 267 -7.47 -2.35 1.22
C ALA A 267 -7.87 -3.46 2.21
N LEU A 268 -7.85 -3.15 3.52
CA LEU A 268 -8.35 -4.04 4.58
C LEU A 268 -9.88 -4.00 4.72
N GLY A 269 -10.57 -3.15 3.96
CA GLY A 269 -12.03 -2.99 4.03
C GLY A 269 -12.51 -2.11 5.19
N THR A 270 -11.61 -1.42 5.88
CA THR A 270 -11.98 -0.50 6.96
C THR A 270 -12.57 0.79 6.39
N PRO A 271 -13.65 1.34 6.98
CA PRO A 271 -14.13 2.67 6.61
C PRO A 271 -13.00 3.69 6.68
N THR A 272 -12.68 4.34 5.56
CA THR A 272 -11.46 5.14 5.42
C THR A 272 -11.73 6.48 4.75
N VAL A 273 -11.28 7.58 5.35
CA VAL A 273 -11.22 8.89 4.70
C VAL A 273 -9.75 9.23 4.43
N ALA A 274 -9.39 9.45 3.17
CA ALA A 274 -8.06 9.91 2.80
C ALA A 274 -8.05 11.40 2.46
N LEU A 275 -7.04 12.10 2.94
CA LEU A 275 -6.86 13.54 2.79
C LEU A 275 -5.73 13.82 1.79
N PHE A 276 -6.07 14.53 0.72
CA PHE A 276 -5.17 14.95 -0.34
C PHE A 276 -5.01 16.46 -0.30
N THR A 277 -3.76 16.93 -0.24
CA THR A 277 -3.42 18.36 -0.25
C THR A 277 -2.46 18.74 -1.37
N ALA A 278 -1.69 17.77 -1.89
CA ALA A 278 -0.62 17.99 -2.87
C ALA A 278 -0.55 16.92 -3.97
N THR A 279 -1.46 15.94 -3.96
CA THR A 279 -1.51 14.84 -4.92
C THR A 279 -2.91 14.67 -5.48
N ASP A 280 -3.00 14.24 -6.74
CA ASP A 280 -4.26 14.03 -7.45
C ASP A 280 -4.88 12.69 -7.00
N PRO A 281 -6.04 12.70 -6.31
CA PRO A 281 -6.70 11.48 -5.85
C PRO A 281 -7.17 10.58 -6.99
N ARG A 282 -7.35 11.09 -8.22
CA ARG A 282 -7.78 10.25 -9.37
C ARG A 282 -6.73 9.20 -9.75
N LEU A 283 -5.46 9.44 -9.43
CA LEU A 283 -4.36 8.56 -9.80
C LEU A 283 -4.09 7.46 -8.77
N ALA A 284 -4.41 7.69 -7.50
CA ALA A 284 -4.02 6.80 -6.40
C ALA A 284 -4.97 6.80 -5.19
N GLY A 285 -6.15 7.42 -5.29
CA GLY A 285 -7.16 7.54 -4.23
C GLY A 285 -7.63 6.21 -3.61
N VAL A 286 -8.15 6.29 -2.39
CA VAL A 286 -8.64 5.11 -1.67
C VAL A 286 -10.03 4.67 -2.11
N GLU A 287 -10.83 5.54 -2.75
CA GLU A 287 -12.17 5.19 -3.22
C GLU A 287 -12.15 4.02 -4.19
N ARG A 288 -11.09 3.92 -5.01
CA ARG A 288 -10.91 2.81 -5.93
C ARG A 288 -10.74 1.47 -5.21
N ALA A 289 -10.22 1.47 -3.98
CA ALA A 289 -9.93 0.26 -3.21
C ALA A 289 -11.14 -0.29 -2.47
N SER A 290 -12.11 0.54 -2.07
CA SER A 290 -13.25 0.10 -1.26
C SER A 290 -14.44 1.05 -1.38
N PRO A 291 -15.69 0.55 -1.43
CA PRO A 291 -16.89 1.39 -1.38
C PRO A 291 -17.06 2.11 -0.02
N LEU A 292 -16.35 1.64 1.01
CA LEU A 292 -16.29 2.25 2.35
C LEU A 292 -15.15 3.27 2.47
N ALA A 293 -14.56 3.70 1.36
CA ALA A 293 -13.50 4.71 1.37
C ALA A 293 -13.97 6.03 0.73
N ARG A 294 -13.42 7.16 1.14
CA ARG A 294 -13.68 8.49 0.57
C ARG A 294 -12.39 9.28 0.41
N ASP A 295 -12.25 9.95 -0.73
CA ASP A 295 -11.13 10.85 -1.02
C ASP A 295 -11.59 12.31 -0.84
N LEU A 296 -10.86 13.10 -0.04
CA LEU A 296 -11.16 14.51 0.19
C LEU A 296 -9.94 15.39 -0.09
N GLY A 297 -10.21 16.56 -0.67
CA GLY A 297 -9.19 17.51 -1.09
C GLY A 297 -8.65 17.21 -2.50
N ASP A 298 -7.65 17.98 -2.90
CA ASP A 298 -6.98 17.87 -4.20
C ASP A 298 -5.64 18.63 -4.13
N VAL A 299 -4.91 18.71 -5.25
CA VAL A 299 -3.69 19.51 -5.37
C VAL A 299 -3.97 20.98 -5.03
N GLY A 300 -3.41 21.43 -3.91
CA GLY A 300 -3.58 22.80 -3.40
C GLY A 300 -4.91 23.06 -2.69
N VAL A 301 -5.78 22.06 -2.56
CA VAL A 301 -7.10 22.17 -1.92
C VAL A 301 -7.10 21.39 -0.62
N ILE A 302 -6.84 22.10 0.49
CA ILE A 302 -6.79 21.51 1.83
C ILE A 302 -8.24 21.36 2.35
N PRO A 303 -8.71 20.14 2.66
CA PRO A 303 -10.07 19.94 3.17
C PRO A 303 -10.20 20.51 4.58
N ALA A 304 -11.32 21.19 4.87
CA ALA A 304 -11.63 21.71 6.20
C ALA A 304 -12.10 20.58 7.14
N PRO A 305 -11.88 20.67 8.47
CA PRO A 305 -12.31 19.65 9.42
C PRO A 305 -13.79 19.27 9.31
N ALA A 306 -14.67 20.25 9.08
CA ALA A 306 -16.10 20.00 8.91
C ALA A 306 -16.43 19.06 7.73
N GLN A 307 -15.67 19.17 6.63
CA GLN A 307 -15.84 18.28 5.47
C GLN A 307 -15.41 16.85 5.80
N VAL A 308 -14.29 16.72 6.53
CA VAL A 308 -13.77 15.42 6.98
C VAL A 308 -14.75 14.75 7.95
N ILE A 309 -15.28 15.52 8.91
CA ILE A 309 -16.31 15.07 9.86
C ILE A 309 -17.56 14.58 9.13
N ALA A 310 -18.05 15.34 8.14
CA ALA A 310 -19.24 14.96 7.38
C ALA A 310 -19.03 13.64 6.61
N ALA A 311 -17.87 13.47 5.97
CA ALA A 311 -17.53 12.24 5.26
C ALA A 311 -17.37 11.04 6.21
N ALA A 312 -16.69 11.24 7.33
CA ALA A 312 -16.54 10.23 8.38
C ALA A 312 -17.92 9.78 8.90
N GLY A 313 -18.81 10.71 9.22
CA GLY A 313 -20.17 10.41 9.67
C GLY A 313 -20.99 9.66 8.61
N ALA A 314 -20.82 9.97 7.33
CA ALA A 314 -21.48 9.23 6.25
C ALA A 314 -21.02 7.78 6.18
N LEU A 315 -19.72 7.53 6.29
CA LEU A 315 -19.16 6.17 6.30
C LEU A 315 -19.61 5.37 7.53
N LEU A 316 -19.63 6.01 8.71
CA LEU A 316 -20.09 5.37 9.95
C LEU A 316 -21.56 4.93 9.88
N ARG A 317 -22.42 5.66 9.17
CA ARG A 317 -23.82 5.28 8.94
C ARG A 317 -24.00 4.15 7.92
N MET A 318 -23.03 3.93 7.03
CA MET A 318 -23.08 2.87 6.02
C MET A 318 -22.70 1.49 6.57
N ARG A 319 -22.09 1.41 7.77
CA ARG A 319 -21.86 0.12 8.41
C ARG A 319 -23.21 -0.48 8.83
N PRO A 320 -23.51 -1.73 8.44
CA PRO A 320 -24.55 -2.48 9.14
C PRO A 320 -24.14 -2.53 10.62
N LEU A 321 -25.06 -2.19 11.52
CA LEU A 321 -24.93 -2.58 12.92
C LEU A 321 -24.86 -4.11 12.92
N CYS A 322 -23.66 -4.65 13.12
CA CYS A 322 -23.48 -6.08 13.37
C CYS A 322 -24.11 -6.45 14.71
#